data_AF-W4B5G0-F1
#
_entry.id   AF-W4B5G0-F1
#
_cell.length_a   1.000
_cell.length_b   1.000
_cell.length_c   1.000
_cell.angle_alpha   90.00
_cell.angle_beta   90.00
_cell.angle_gamma   90.00
#
_symmetry.space_group_name_H-M   'P 1'
#
loop_
_entity.id
_entity.type
_entity.pdbx_description
1 polymer ?
#
loop_
_entity_poly.entity_id
_entity_poly.type
_entity_poly.pdbx_seq_one_letter_code
_entity_poly.pdbx_strand_id
1 'polypeptide(L)' 'MNKLWRAGDRLVAYVDDPAVIRKINRSHPYFTETSQYYEGGICVAKQYNVPDSKKRNARRLLSVNVER' A
#
# COMPACT_ATOMS: atom_id res chain seq x y z
N MET A 1 -3.60 -10.01 -3.24
CA MET A 1 -4.71 -9.07 -3.23
C MET A 1 -4.32 -7.87 -2.40
N ASN A 2 -4.48 -6.67 -2.94
CA ASN A 2 -4.21 -5.43 -2.19
C ASN A 2 -5.06 -5.37 -0.92
N LYS A 3 -4.51 -4.81 0.16
CA LYS A 3 -5.24 -4.57 1.41
C LYS A 3 -4.89 -3.21 1.99
N LEU A 4 -5.83 -2.65 2.75
CA LEU A 4 -5.67 -1.39 3.45
C LEU A 4 -6.31 -1.54 4.82
N TRP A 5 -5.57 -1.37 5.90
CA TRP A 5 -6.11 -1.46 7.27
C TRP A 5 -5.55 -0.36 8.14
N ARG A 6 -6.16 -0.16 9.32
CA ARG A 6 -5.73 0.87 10.26
C ARG A 6 -4.70 0.32 11.25
N ALA A 7 -3.65 1.09 11.50
CA ALA A 7 -2.66 0.83 12.53
C ALA A 7 -2.39 2.13 13.29
N GLY A 8 -3.13 2.34 14.38
CA GLY A 8 -3.07 3.58 15.16
C GLY A 8 -3.64 4.79 14.40
N ASP A 9 -2.84 5.84 14.30
CA ASP A 9 -3.14 7.09 13.57
C ASP A 9 -2.85 7.01 12.06
N ARG A 10 -2.39 5.85 11.59
CA ARG A 10 -1.94 5.61 10.21
C ARG A 10 -2.72 4.49 9.55
N LEU A 11 -2.61 4.43 8.23
CA LEU A 11 -3.08 3.32 7.44
C LEU A 11 -1.88 2.52 6.94
N VAL A 12 -2.06 1.21 6.83
CA VAL A 12 -1.07 0.31 6.24
C VAL A 12 -1.68 -0.27 4.98
N ALA A 13 -0.93 -0.17 3.89
CA ALA A 13 -1.30 -0.73 2.60
C ALA A 13 -0.38 -1.90 2.25
N TYR A 14 -0.96 -3.08 2.04
CA TYR A 14 -0.30 -4.21 1.40
C TYR A 14 -0.64 -4.19 -0.09
N VAL A 15 0.38 -4.29 -0.94
CA VAL A 15 0.23 -4.19 -2.40
C VAL A 15 1.03 -5.29 -3.05
N ASP A 16 0.35 -6.19 -3.74
CA ASP A 16 0.98 -7.24 -4.54
C ASP A 16 0.73 -7.07 -6.04
N ASP A 17 -0.07 -6.09 -6.45
CA ASP A 17 -0.21 -5.68 -7.85
C ASP A 17 0.99 -4.83 -8.31
N PRO A 18 1.83 -5.32 -9.24
CA PRO A 18 3.00 -4.58 -9.73
C PRO A 18 2.64 -3.26 -10.43
N ALA A 19 1.46 -3.16 -11.06
CA ALA A 19 1.02 -1.92 -11.71
C ALA A 19 0.70 -0.84 -10.66
N VAL A 20 0.09 -1.24 -9.54
CA VAL A 20 -0.17 -0.33 -8.42
C VAL A 20 1.13 0.08 -7.74
N ILE A 21 2.07 -0.85 -7.52
CA ILE A 21 3.42 -0.54 -6.99
C ILE A 21 4.12 0.53 -7.84
N ARG A 22 4.14 0.35 -9.17
CA ARG A 22 4.74 1.34 -10.09
C ARG A 22 4.06 2.71 -9.98
N LYS A 23 2.73 2.73 -9.85
CA LYS A 23 1.95 3.98 -9.70
C LYS A 23 2.17 4.66 -8.35
N ILE A 24 2.38 3.89 -7.29
CA ILE A 24 2.77 4.42 -5.98
C ILE A 24 4.13 5.11 -6.09
N ASN A 25 5.14 4.40 -6.61
CA ASN A 25 6.49 4.93 -6.75
C ASN A 25 6.56 6.17 -7.65
N ARG A 26 5.71 6.25 -8.69
CA ARG A 26 5.68 7.37 -9.63
C ARG A 26 4.95 8.61 -9.10
N SER A 27 3.86 8.43 -8.36
CA SER A 27 2.90 9.53 -8.13
C SER A 27 2.40 9.68 -6.69
N HIS A 28 2.83 8.82 -5.77
CA HIS A 28 2.41 8.83 -4.37
C HIS A 28 3.63 8.89 -3.44
N PRO A 29 4.43 9.97 -3.47
CA PRO A 29 5.66 10.08 -2.67
C PRO A 29 5.42 10.06 -1.14
N TYR A 30 4.16 10.27 -0.73
CA TYR A 30 3.71 10.20 0.66
C TYR A 30 3.40 8.77 1.14
N PHE A 31 3.50 7.76 0.27
CA PHE A 31 3.41 6.36 0.66
C PHE A 31 4.82 5.87 0.96
N THR A 32 5.14 5.70 2.24
CA THR A 32 6.48 5.29 2.66
C THR A 32 6.55 3.78 2.70
N GLU A 33 7.44 3.18 1.92
CA GLU A 33 7.67 1.73 1.96
C GLU A 33 8.21 1.32 3.34
N THR A 34 7.66 0.24 3.89
CA THR A 34 8.00 -0.27 5.23
C THR A 34 8.47 -1.72 5.22
N SER A 35 8.04 -2.52 4.24
CA SER A 35 8.45 -3.91 4.11
C SER A 35 8.32 -4.39 2.67
N GLN A 36 9.12 -5.38 2.32
CA GLN A 36 9.06 -6.10 1.05
C GLN A 36 8.88 -7.58 1.34
N TYR A 37 8.02 -8.25 0.59
CA TYR A 37 7.74 -9.68 0.72
C TYR A 37 8.33 -10.41 -0.47
N TYR A 38 9.11 -11.45 -0.19
CA TYR A 38 9.80 -12.25 -1.19
C TYR A 38 9.33 -13.69 -1.17
N GLU A 39 9.13 -14.26 -2.35
CA GLU A 39 8.86 -15.69 -2.55
C GLU A 39 9.79 -16.19 -3.64
N GLY A 40 10.59 -17.23 -3.34
CA GLY A 40 11.60 -17.73 -4.29
C GLY A 40 12.64 -16.68 -4.74
N GLY A 41 12.92 -15.67 -3.90
CA GLY A 41 13.83 -14.56 -4.25
C GLY A 41 13.20 -13.45 -5.09
N ILE A 42 11.93 -13.56 -5.46
CA ILE A 42 11.19 -12.55 -6.24
C ILE A 42 10.33 -11.72 -5.29
N CYS A 43 10.37 -10.39 -5.41
CA CYS A 43 9.51 -9.50 -4.64
C CYS A 43 8.06 -9.64 -5.13
N VAL A 44 7.21 -10.28 -4.34
CA VAL A 44 5.80 -10.54 -4.66
C VAL A 44 4.88 -9.44 -4.14
N ALA A 45 5.27 -8.74 -3.07
CA ALA A 45 4.45 -7.67 -2.52
C ALA A 45 5.27 -6.64 -1.73
N LYS A 46 4.66 -5.50 -1.47
CA LYS A 46 5.23 -4.40 -0.69
C LYS A 46 4.22 -3.87 0.30
N GLN A 47 4.73 -3.42 1.45
CA GLN A 47 3.94 -2.74 2.46
C GLN A 47 4.30 -1.26 2.51
N TYR A 48 3.29 -0.40 2.58
CA TYR A 48 3.43 1.04 2.69
C TYR A 48 2.70 1.58 3.91
N ASN A 49 3.32 2.56 4.56
CA ASN A 49 2.66 3.45 5.50
C ASN A 49 1.97 4.57 4.72
N VAL A 50 0.69 4.79 5.00
CA VAL A 50 -0.15 5.76 4.33
C VAL A 50 -0.71 6.74 5.36
N PRO A 51 -0.43 8.05 5.22
CA PRO A 51 -1.03 9.07 6.08
C PRO A 51 -2.56 9.04 6.00
N ASP A 52 -3.24 9.21 7.14
CA ASP A 52 -4.71 9.19 7.20
C ASP A 52 -5.34 10.27 6.29
N SER A 53 -4.67 11.42 6.13
CA SER A 53 -5.05 12.48 5.18
C SER A 53 -5.13 12.02 3.71
N LYS A 54 -4.53 10.87 3.38
CA LYS A 54 -4.51 10.28 2.03
C LYS A 54 -5.38 9.02 1.93
N LYS A 55 -6.16 8.68 2.97
CA LYS A 55 -7.11 7.54 3.02
C LYS A 55 -7.99 7.42 1.78
N ARG A 56 -8.59 8.53 1.33
CA ARG A 56 -9.48 8.53 0.15
C ARG A 56 -8.73 8.17 -1.13
N ASN A 57 -7.50 8.64 -1.28
CA ASN A 57 -6.65 8.31 -2.42
C ASN A 57 -6.22 6.84 -2.36
N ALA A 58 -5.83 6.35 -1.18
CA ALA A 58 -5.43 4.96 -0.98
C ALA A 58 -6.55 3.98 -1.36
N ARG A 59 -7.79 4.22 -0.89
CA ARG A 59 -8.95 3.40 -1.24
C ARG A 59 -9.21 3.37 -2.75
N ARG A 60 -9.12 4.51 -3.42
CA ARG A 60 -9.29 4.61 -4.88
C ARG A 60 -8.16 3.94 -5.66
N LEU A 61 -6.93 4.08 -5.18
CA LEU A 61 -5.74 3.53 -5.84
C LEU A 61 -5.70 2.01 -5.76
N LEU A 62 -5.98 1.48 -4.57
CA LEU A 62 -5.92 0.05 -4.27
C LEU A 62 -7.22 -0.69 -4.63
N SER A 63 -8.30 0.06 -4.92
CA SER A 63 -9.65 -0.46 -5.14
C SER A 63 -10.18 -1.31 -3.97
N VAL A 64 -9.83 -0.94 -2.74
CA VAL A 64 -10.24 -1.64 -1.51
C VAL A 64 -10.83 -0.69 -0.47
N ASN A 65 -11.59 -1.27 0.46
CA ASN A 65 -12.04 -0.60 1.67
C ASN A 65 -10.99 -0.74 2.79
N VAL A 66 -11.12 0.11 3.82
CA VAL A 66 -10.27 -0.02 5.01
C VAL A 66 -10.82 -1.15 5.86
N GLU A 67 -10.02 -2.19 6.07
CA GLU A 67 -10.29 -3.28 7.00
C GLU A 67 -10.11 -2.78 8.45
N ARG A 68 -10.94 -3.31 9.35
CA ARG A 68 -10.95 -2.96 10.78
C ARG A 68 -9.97 -3.82 11.55
#